data_AF-A0A4U9HXE0-F1
#
_entry.id   AF-A0A4U9HXE0-F1
#
_cell.length_a   1.000
_cell.length_b   1.000
_cell.length_c   1.000
_cell.angle_alpha   90.00
_cell.angle_beta   90.00
_cell.angle_gamma   90.00
#
_symmetry.space_group_name_H-M   'P 1'
#
loop_
_entity.id
_entity.type
_entity.pdbx_description
1 polymer ?
#
loop_
_entity_poly.entity_id
_entity_poly.type
_entity_poly.pdbx_seq_one_letter_code
_entity_poly.pdbx_strand_id
1 'polypeptide(L)'
;MLPVAALFADGNTPDRVMDVAAAPGSKTTQIAARMNNQGAILANEFSASRVKVLHANISRCGISNVALTHFDGRVFGAALPEAFDAILLDAPCSGEGVVRKDPDALKNWSVASNLEIAATQRELIDSAFHALRPGGTLVYSTCTLNRDENEAVCLWLQAQYPDAVEFLPLNDLFPSASECVTPEGFLHVFPHIYDCEGFFVARLRKTSAIESLPAPTFKVGNFPFTPLKTREAAQITAAANLAGLQWGDHLRLWQRDKEVWLFPTEIEPLIGKVRFSRVGIRLAETHNKGYRWQHEAVIALAGQDNTFALTQQEAEEWYRGRDVYPQTSPAGDDAVVTYQGFPIGLAKKVGFTPEK
;
A
#
# COMPACT_ATOMS: atom_id res chain seq x y z
N MET A 1 9.28 5.23 -8.07
CA MET A 1 8.84 6.59 -7.68
C MET A 1 7.96 7.24 -8.73
N LEU A 2 8.35 7.19 -10.01
CA LEU A 2 7.67 7.89 -11.11
C LEU A 2 6.15 7.58 -11.23
N PRO A 3 5.68 6.32 -11.11
CA PRO A 3 4.23 6.03 -11.16
C PRO A 3 3.43 6.73 -10.07
N VAL A 4 3.95 6.76 -8.85
CA VAL A 4 3.27 7.40 -7.72
C VAL A 4 3.29 8.92 -7.88
N ALA A 5 4.37 9.50 -8.42
CA ALA A 5 4.39 10.92 -8.75
C ALA A 5 3.27 11.28 -9.75
N ALA A 6 3.10 10.49 -10.81
CA ALA A 6 2.03 10.68 -11.79
C ALA A 6 0.63 10.51 -11.17
N LEU A 7 0.46 9.58 -10.23
CA LEU A 7 -0.84 9.32 -9.57
C LEU A 7 -1.35 10.53 -8.77
N PHE A 8 -0.44 11.30 -8.17
CA PHE A 8 -0.75 12.49 -7.35
C PHE A 8 -0.45 13.82 -8.06
N ALA A 9 -0.14 13.79 -9.35
CA ALA A 9 0.15 15.00 -10.13
C ALA A 9 -1.10 15.90 -10.24
N ASP A 10 -0.87 17.19 -10.49
CA ASP A 10 -1.90 18.22 -10.63
C ASP A 10 -2.83 18.36 -9.41
N GLY A 11 -2.32 18.05 -8.21
CA GLY A 11 -3.08 18.15 -6.97
C GLY A 11 -4.14 17.05 -6.81
N ASN A 12 -4.02 15.93 -7.51
CA ASN A 12 -4.93 14.80 -7.33
C ASN A 12 -4.82 14.23 -5.90
N THR A 13 -5.92 14.26 -5.15
CA THR A 13 -6.02 13.78 -3.75
C THR A 13 -7.09 12.69 -3.64
N PRO A 14 -6.82 11.45 -4.08
CA PRO A 14 -7.78 10.36 -3.99
C PRO A 14 -7.96 9.88 -2.54
N ASP A 15 -9.19 9.49 -2.17
CA ASP A 15 -9.49 8.95 -0.84
C ASP A 15 -9.39 7.41 -0.81
N ARG A 16 -9.78 6.76 -1.91
CA ARG A 16 -9.64 5.30 -2.08
C ARG A 16 -8.76 4.94 -3.27
N VAL A 17 -7.61 4.34 -2.96
CA VAL A 17 -6.59 3.96 -3.96
C VAL A 17 -6.44 2.44 -4.04
N MET A 18 -6.16 1.91 -5.23
CA MET A 18 -5.73 0.53 -5.40
C MET A 18 -4.31 0.45 -5.95
N ASP A 19 -3.50 -0.46 -5.41
CA ASP A 19 -2.21 -0.90 -5.95
C ASP A 19 -2.35 -2.37 -6.38
N VAL A 20 -2.43 -2.62 -7.69
CA VAL A 20 -2.85 -3.92 -8.24
C VAL A 20 -1.78 -5.00 -8.07
N ALA A 21 -0.50 -4.61 -8.08
CA ALA A 21 0.67 -5.48 -7.98
C ALA A 21 1.66 -4.91 -6.95
N ALA A 22 1.23 -4.97 -5.69
CA ALA A 22 1.80 -4.17 -4.62
C ALA A 22 3.17 -4.65 -4.11
N ALA A 23 3.50 -5.94 -4.18
CA ALA A 23 4.76 -6.40 -3.59
C ALA A 23 5.97 -5.94 -4.42
N PRO A 24 7.11 -5.60 -3.78
CA PRO A 24 7.39 -5.77 -2.34
C PRO A 24 6.84 -4.65 -1.43
N GLY A 25 6.13 -3.65 -1.95
CA GLY A 25 5.49 -2.59 -1.17
C GLY A 25 6.04 -1.18 -1.43
N SER A 26 7.07 -1.04 -2.27
CA SER A 26 7.74 0.26 -2.48
C SER A 26 6.81 1.35 -3.02
N LYS A 27 5.82 0.99 -3.85
CA LYS A 27 4.83 1.94 -4.38
C LYS A 27 3.71 2.17 -3.38
N THR A 28 3.18 1.09 -2.78
CA THR A 28 2.17 1.16 -1.72
C THR A 28 2.60 2.07 -0.57
N THR A 29 3.84 1.96 -0.08
CA THR A 29 4.33 2.79 1.03
C THR A 29 4.48 4.25 0.62
N GLN A 30 4.87 4.52 -0.63
CA GLN A 30 4.94 5.87 -1.16
C GLN A 30 3.55 6.50 -1.36
N ILE A 31 2.56 5.71 -1.80
CA ILE A 31 1.15 6.14 -1.88
C ILE A 31 0.64 6.49 -0.48
N ALA A 32 0.83 5.61 0.51
CA ALA A 32 0.41 5.86 1.89
C ALA A 32 1.02 7.14 2.48
N ALA A 33 2.31 7.38 2.21
CA ALA A 33 2.98 8.61 2.60
C ALA A 33 2.39 9.85 1.92
N ARG A 34 2.11 9.80 0.60
CA ARG A 34 1.46 10.89 -0.14
C ARG A 34 0.04 11.18 0.32
N MET A 35 -0.67 10.17 0.81
CA MET A 35 -2.00 10.28 1.41
C MET A 35 -1.97 10.69 2.89
N ASN A 36 -0.78 10.91 3.48
CA ASN A 36 -0.62 11.22 4.91
C ASN A 36 -1.34 10.21 5.83
N ASN A 37 -1.29 8.91 5.49
CA ASN A 37 -2.01 7.84 6.20
C ASN A 37 -3.55 8.05 6.29
N GLN A 38 -4.14 8.94 5.48
CA GLN A 38 -5.59 9.15 5.38
C GLN A 38 -6.20 8.27 4.27
N GLY A 39 -7.53 8.19 4.21
CA GLY A 39 -8.23 7.39 3.22
C GLY A 39 -7.98 5.88 3.38
N ALA A 40 -8.01 5.14 2.27
CA ALA A 40 -7.66 3.72 2.24
C ALA A 40 -6.95 3.31 0.95
N ILE A 41 -6.06 2.32 1.08
CA ILE A 41 -5.36 1.67 -0.02
C ILE A 41 -5.72 0.18 -0.01
N LEU A 42 -6.21 -0.34 -1.14
CA LEU A 42 -6.27 -1.78 -1.39
C LEU A 42 -5.00 -2.22 -2.12
N ALA A 43 -4.09 -2.87 -1.40
CA ALA A 43 -2.86 -3.41 -1.97
C ALA A 43 -3.01 -4.90 -2.26
N ASN A 44 -3.03 -5.24 -3.54
CA ASN A 44 -3.16 -6.61 -4.01
C ASN A 44 -1.80 -7.19 -4.39
N GLU A 45 -1.56 -8.46 -4.06
CA GLU A 45 -0.40 -9.20 -4.54
C GLU A 45 -0.83 -10.61 -4.95
N PHE A 46 -0.50 -11.01 -6.17
CA PHE A 46 -0.83 -12.34 -6.70
C PHE A 46 -0.01 -13.46 -6.06
N SER A 47 1.23 -13.20 -5.67
CA SER A 47 2.11 -14.22 -5.08
C SER A 47 1.99 -14.27 -3.56
N ALA A 48 1.41 -15.35 -3.03
CA ALA A 48 1.26 -15.58 -1.59
C ALA A 48 2.57 -15.44 -0.79
N SER A 49 3.70 -15.84 -1.38
CA SER A 49 5.02 -15.73 -0.73
C SER A 49 5.46 -14.28 -0.57
N ARG A 50 5.07 -13.40 -1.50
CA ARG A 50 5.43 -11.97 -1.51
C ARG A 50 4.51 -11.11 -0.66
N VAL A 51 3.29 -11.58 -0.34
CA VAL A 51 2.36 -10.90 0.59
C VAL A 51 3.01 -10.65 1.96
N LYS A 52 3.83 -11.60 2.46
CA LYS A 52 4.54 -11.45 3.75
C LYS A 52 5.56 -10.31 3.71
N VAL A 53 6.28 -10.17 2.59
CA VAL A 53 7.28 -9.11 2.39
C VAL A 53 6.59 -7.75 2.27
N LEU A 54 5.50 -7.69 1.50
CA LEU A 54 4.65 -6.51 1.40
C LEU A 54 4.18 -6.04 2.78
N HIS A 55 3.62 -6.97 3.58
CA HIS A 55 3.18 -6.67 4.92
C HIS A 55 4.33 -6.15 5.82
N ALA A 56 5.50 -6.79 5.78
CA ALA A 56 6.65 -6.37 6.58
C ALA A 56 7.10 -4.93 6.25
N ASN A 57 7.08 -4.54 4.97
CA ASN A 57 7.41 -3.17 4.56
C ASN A 57 6.34 -2.15 5.00
N ILE A 58 5.06 -2.51 4.91
CA ILE A 58 3.94 -1.66 5.40
C ILE A 58 4.08 -1.42 6.90
N SER A 59 4.29 -2.50 7.67
CA SER A 59 4.44 -2.42 9.13
C SER A 59 5.68 -1.62 9.54
N ARG A 60 6.81 -1.80 8.85
CA ARG A 60 8.04 -1.04 9.13
C ARG A 60 7.87 0.46 8.91
N CYS A 61 7.03 0.86 7.96
CA CYS A 61 6.75 2.26 7.65
C CYS A 61 5.62 2.87 8.48
N GLY A 62 5.04 2.15 9.45
CA GLY A 62 3.97 2.69 10.30
C GLY A 62 2.69 3.02 9.53
N ILE A 63 2.39 2.27 8.48
CA ILE A 63 1.24 2.54 7.62
C ILE A 63 -0.01 1.88 8.19
N SER A 64 -1.09 2.66 8.33
CA SER A 64 -2.36 2.23 8.95
C SER A 64 -3.53 2.17 7.98
N ASN A 65 -3.43 2.82 6.82
CA ASN A 65 -4.51 2.97 5.86
C ASN A 65 -4.52 1.90 4.75
N VAL A 66 -3.88 0.74 4.93
CA VAL A 66 -3.79 -0.32 3.90
C VAL A 66 -4.62 -1.54 4.28
N ALA A 67 -5.33 -2.10 3.30
CA ALA A 67 -5.84 -3.46 3.32
C ALA A 67 -5.16 -4.31 2.25
N LEU A 68 -4.91 -5.58 2.57
CA LEU A 68 -4.21 -6.53 1.72
C LEU A 68 -5.17 -7.55 1.13
N THR A 69 -5.02 -7.82 -0.16
CA THR A 69 -5.69 -8.93 -0.85
C THR A 69 -4.71 -9.81 -1.59
N HIS A 70 -5.15 -11.02 -1.91
CA HIS A 70 -4.39 -12.00 -2.68
C HIS A 70 -5.28 -12.57 -3.77
N PHE A 71 -5.33 -11.85 -4.89
CA PHE A 71 -6.10 -12.21 -6.08
C PHE A 71 -5.26 -12.02 -7.34
N ASP A 72 -5.72 -12.71 -8.38
CA ASP A 72 -5.45 -12.29 -9.74
C ASP A 72 -6.06 -10.91 -10.00
N GLY A 73 -5.26 -9.95 -10.47
CA GLY A 73 -5.71 -8.58 -10.71
C GLY A 73 -6.88 -8.45 -11.68
N ARG A 74 -7.11 -9.47 -12.51
CA ARG A 74 -8.19 -9.52 -13.51
C ARG A 74 -9.59 -9.61 -12.90
N VAL A 75 -9.72 -9.90 -11.60
CA VAL A 75 -11.03 -10.06 -10.96
C VAL A 75 -11.67 -8.75 -10.51
N PHE A 76 -10.88 -7.69 -10.34
CA PHE A 76 -11.32 -6.49 -9.63
C PHE A 76 -12.35 -5.67 -10.39
N GLY A 77 -12.31 -5.65 -11.73
CA GLY A 77 -13.30 -4.94 -12.53
C GLY A 77 -14.73 -5.38 -12.24
N ALA A 78 -14.97 -6.69 -12.19
CA ALA A 78 -16.28 -7.25 -11.87
C ALA A 78 -16.57 -7.23 -10.37
N ALA A 79 -15.55 -7.42 -9.52
CA ALA A 79 -15.73 -7.56 -8.08
C ALA A 79 -15.94 -6.23 -7.35
N LEU A 80 -15.27 -5.18 -7.80
CA LEU A 80 -15.23 -3.86 -7.18
C LEU A 80 -15.48 -2.77 -8.24
N PRO A 81 -16.61 -2.82 -8.98
CA PRO A 81 -16.89 -1.86 -10.03
C PRO A 81 -16.93 -0.44 -9.47
N GLU A 82 -16.25 0.48 -10.16
CA GLU A 82 -16.23 1.92 -9.85
C GLU A 82 -15.93 2.25 -8.38
N ALA A 83 -15.12 1.41 -7.71
CA ALA A 83 -14.85 1.51 -6.28
C ALA A 83 -13.73 2.48 -5.93
N PHE A 84 -12.81 2.79 -6.87
CA PHE A 84 -11.59 3.53 -6.59
C PHE A 84 -11.53 4.88 -7.28
N ASP A 85 -10.97 5.87 -6.59
CA ASP A 85 -10.73 7.21 -7.12
C ASP A 85 -9.43 7.25 -7.92
N ALA A 86 -8.47 6.42 -7.53
CA ALA A 86 -7.25 6.22 -8.28
C ALA A 86 -6.76 4.78 -8.21
N ILE A 87 -6.15 4.31 -9.29
CA ILE A 87 -5.57 2.97 -9.37
C ILE A 87 -4.17 3.08 -9.95
N LEU A 88 -3.23 2.36 -9.35
CA LEU A 88 -1.91 2.13 -9.88
C LEU A 88 -1.79 0.68 -10.33
N LEU A 89 -1.58 0.48 -11.63
CA LEU A 89 -1.27 -0.79 -12.26
C LEU A 89 0.19 -0.77 -12.71
N ASP A 90 1.09 -1.21 -11.83
CA ASP A 90 2.47 -1.55 -12.20
C ASP A 90 2.48 -2.98 -12.73
N ALA A 91 2.30 -3.13 -14.03
CA ALA A 91 1.99 -4.42 -14.61
C ALA A 91 3.22 -5.34 -14.63
N PRO A 92 3.04 -6.66 -14.41
CA PRO A 92 4.11 -7.62 -14.70
C PRO A 92 4.51 -7.50 -16.17
N CYS A 93 5.81 -7.40 -16.45
CA CYS A 93 6.34 -7.15 -17.78
C CYS A 93 7.60 -7.97 -18.07
N SER A 94 8.11 -7.92 -19.29
CA SER A 94 9.36 -8.59 -19.71
C SER A 94 10.63 -8.07 -19.03
N GLY A 95 10.59 -6.89 -18.41
CA GLY A 95 11.66 -6.39 -17.53
C GLY A 95 12.91 -5.87 -18.24
N GLU A 96 12.79 -5.44 -19.50
CA GLU A 96 13.91 -4.95 -20.32
C GLU A 96 14.65 -3.75 -19.70
N GLY A 97 13.95 -2.93 -18.92
CA GLY A 97 14.50 -1.77 -18.24
C GLY A 97 15.36 -2.10 -17.01
N VAL A 98 15.41 -3.35 -16.57
CA VAL A 98 16.04 -3.77 -15.30
C VAL A 98 17.46 -4.33 -15.50
N VAL A 99 17.95 -4.43 -16.74
CA VAL A 99 19.25 -5.03 -17.09
C VAL A 99 20.46 -4.40 -16.38
N ARG A 100 20.38 -3.12 -15.98
CA ARG A 100 21.44 -2.45 -15.20
C ARG A 100 21.58 -3.04 -13.79
N LYS A 101 20.51 -3.57 -13.22
CA LYS A 101 20.45 -4.13 -11.87
C LYS A 101 20.62 -5.64 -11.86
N ASP A 102 20.05 -6.32 -12.84
CA ASP A 102 20.13 -7.76 -13.01
C ASP A 102 20.59 -8.10 -14.43
N PRO A 103 21.86 -8.48 -14.61
CA PRO A 103 22.40 -8.87 -15.92
C PRO A 103 21.66 -10.06 -16.56
N ASP A 104 20.98 -10.88 -15.76
CA ASP A 104 20.24 -12.06 -16.22
C ASP A 104 18.75 -11.77 -16.50
N ALA A 105 18.29 -10.51 -16.37
CA ALA A 105 16.88 -10.13 -16.52
C ALA A 105 16.26 -10.60 -17.85
N LEU A 106 17.05 -10.65 -18.92
CA LEU A 106 16.61 -11.02 -20.26
C LEU A 106 16.83 -12.50 -20.61
N LYS A 107 17.23 -13.34 -19.66
CA LYS A 107 17.59 -14.74 -19.93
C LYS A 107 16.48 -15.56 -20.58
N ASN A 108 15.21 -15.26 -20.25
CA ASN A 108 14.02 -15.94 -20.79
C ASN A 108 13.22 -15.04 -21.76
N TRP A 109 13.83 -13.97 -22.27
CA TRP A 109 13.16 -13.02 -23.14
C TRP A 109 12.91 -13.63 -24.53
N SER A 110 11.70 -13.41 -25.07
CA SER A 110 11.38 -13.71 -26.46
C SER A 110 10.17 -12.89 -26.92
N VAL A 111 10.07 -12.64 -28.23
CA VAL A 111 8.92 -11.92 -28.82
C VAL A 111 7.59 -12.62 -28.50
N ALA A 112 7.56 -13.95 -28.56
CA ALA A 112 6.37 -14.73 -28.23
C ALA A 112 5.93 -14.50 -26.76
N SER A 113 6.88 -14.55 -25.83
CA SER A 113 6.64 -14.26 -24.41
C SER A 113 6.11 -12.83 -24.20
N ASN A 114 6.71 -11.85 -24.87
CA ASN A 114 6.26 -10.45 -24.77
C ASN A 114 4.81 -10.26 -25.22
N LEU A 115 4.39 -10.93 -26.30
CA LEU A 115 3.01 -10.85 -26.78
C LEU A 115 2.00 -11.50 -25.81
N GLU A 116 2.38 -12.60 -25.14
CA GLU A 116 1.57 -13.23 -24.08
C GLU A 116 1.47 -12.34 -22.84
N ILE A 117 2.58 -11.70 -22.46
CA ILE A 117 2.62 -10.73 -21.38
C ILE A 117 1.73 -9.52 -21.71
N ALA A 118 1.83 -8.95 -22.91
CA ALA A 118 0.98 -7.86 -23.37
C ALA A 118 -0.51 -8.24 -23.36
N ALA A 119 -0.85 -9.49 -23.69
CA ALA A 119 -2.23 -9.98 -23.57
C ALA A 119 -2.71 -9.99 -22.11
N THR A 120 -1.87 -10.45 -21.19
CA THR A 120 -2.16 -10.40 -19.74
C THR A 120 -2.33 -8.95 -19.25
N GLN A 121 -1.48 -8.04 -19.72
CA GLN A 121 -1.54 -6.62 -19.37
C GLN A 121 -2.84 -5.95 -19.85
N ARG A 122 -3.36 -6.33 -21.03
CA ARG A 122 -4.68 -5.88 -21.52
C ARG A 122 -5.83 -6.31 -20.60
N GLU A 123 -5.81 -7.55 -20.13
CA GLU A 123 -6.83 -8.04 -19.18
C GLU A 123 -6.72 -7.33 -17.82
N LEU A 124 -5.50 -7.04 -17.37
CA LEU A 124 -5.27 -6.33 -16.11
C LEU A 124 -5.71 -4.86 -16.18
N ILE A 125 -5.36 -4.16 -17.27
CA ILE A 125 -5.73 -2.74 -17.43
C ILE A 125 -7.23 -2.57 -17.63
N ASP A 126 -7.89 -3.51 -18.31
CA ASP A 126 -9.35 -3.53 -18.44
C ASP A 126 -10.03 -3.72 -17.07
N SER A 127 -9.61 -4.72 -16.29
CA SER A 127 -10.09 -4.94 -14.92
C SER A 127 -9.89 -3.70 -14.03
N ALA A 128 -8.72 -3.07 -14.10
CA ALA A 128 -8.45 -1.83 -13.37
C ALA A 128 -9.39 -0.70 -13.81
N PHE A 129 -9.61 -0.52 -15.11
CA PHE A 129 -10.47 0.53 -15.64
C PHE A 129 -11.95 0.35 -15.28
N HIS A 130 -12.43 -0.89 -15.19
CA HIS A 130 -13.76 -1.22 -14.66
C HIS A 130 -13.88 -0.90 -13.16
N ALA A 131 -12.83 -1.17 -12.38
CA ALA A 131 -12.82 -0.88 -10.94
C ALA A 131 -12.65 0.62 -10.62
N LEU A 132 -12.19 1.43 -11.58
CA LEU A 132 -12.04 2.87 -11.44
C LEU A 132 -13.38 3.59 -11.60
N ARG A 133 -13.66 4.56 -10.73
CA ARG A 133 -14.86 5.41 -10.86
C ARG A 133 -14.73 6.40 -12.03
N PRO A 134 -15.84 6.85 -12.64
CA PRO A 134 -15.82 8.02 -13.52
C PRO A 134 -15.23 9.25 -12.81
N GLY A 135 -14.37 9.98 -13.51
CA GLY A 135 -13.52 11.05 -12.99
C GLY A 135 -12.22 10.58 -12.32
N GLY A 136 -12.05 9.28 -12.07
CA GLY A 136 -10.87 8.72 -11.41
C GLY A 136 -9.62 8.67 -12.31
N THR A 137 -8.46 8.52 -11.67
CA THR A 137 -7.14 8.45 -12.33
C THR A 137 -6.57 7.04 -12.32
N LEU A 138 -6.22 6.51 -13.49
CA LEU A 138 -5.46 5.27 -13.63
C LEU A 138 -4.02 5.61 -14.04
N VAL A 139 -3.04 5.10 -13.30
CA VAL A 139 -1.64 5.08 -13.75
C VAL A 139 -1.27 3.66 -14.14
N TYR A 140 -0.87 3.49 -15.39
CA TYR A 140 -0.28 2.26 -15.91
C TYR A 140 1.24 2.43 -15.97
N SER A 141 2.00 1.43 -15.52
CA SER A 141 3.45 1.44 -15.65
C SER A 141 4.07 0.06 -15.84
N THR A 142 5.25 0.05 -16.43
CA THR A 142 6.09 -1.14 -16.58
C THR A 142 7.56 -0.78 -16.38
N CYS A 143 8.40 -1.79 -16.11
CA CYS A 143 9.86 -1.68 -16.23
C CYS A 143 10.38 -2.31 -17.53
N THR A 144 9.62 -2.23 -18.63
CA THR A 144 10.03 -2.66 -19.96
C THR A 144 10.03 -1.51 -20.96
N LEU A 145 10.68 -1.69 -22.11
CA LEU A 145 10.93 -0.63 -23.10
C LEU A 145 10.26 -0.88 -24.46
N ASN A 146 9.78 -2.10 -24.72
CA ASN A 146 9.06 -2.39 -25.94
C ASN A 146 7.65 -1.75 -25.95
N ARG A 147 7.18 -1.43 -27.15
CA ARG A 147 5.88 -0.75 -27.34
C ARG A 147 4.68 -1.67 -27.22
N ASP A 148 4.88 -2.98 -27.39
CA ASP A 148 3.80 -3.98 -27.33
C ASP A 148 3.21 -4.08 -25.92
N GLU A 149 4.06 -3.95 -24.91
CA GLU A 149 3.66 -3.91 -23.50
C GLU A 149 3.33 -2.50 -23.00
N ASN A 150 3.74 -1.44 -23.71
CA ASN A 150 3.60 -0.06 -23.26
C ASN A 150 2.49 0.69 -24.00
N GLU A 151 2.84 1.43 -25.05
CA GLU A 151 1.90 2.26 -25.80
C GLU A 151 0.74 1.44 -26.37
N ALA A 152 1.01 0.23 -26.88
CA ALA A 152 -0.02 -0.62 -27.47
C ALA A 152 -1.09 -1.06 -26.47
N VAL A 153 -0.74 -1.28 -25.19
CA VAL A 153 -1.71 -1.62 -24.14
C VAL A 153 -2.61 -0.42 -23.82
N CYS A 154 -2.03 0.78 -23.71
CA CYS A 154 -2.78 1.99 -23.43
C CYS A 154 -3.71 2.38 -24.59
N LEU A 155 -3.19 2.31 -25.82
CA LEU A 155 -3.95 2.59 -27.05
C LEU A 155 -5.05 1.54 -27.27
N TRP A 156 -4.80 0.27 -26.91
CA TRP A 156 -5.84 -0.76 -26.94
C TRP A 156 -7.00 -0.40 -26.01
N LEU A 157 -6.73 0.03 -24.77
CA LEU A 157 -7.78 0.42 -23.83
C LEU A 157 -8.61 1.59 -24.38
N GLN A 158 -7.94 2.61 -24.93
CA GLN A 158 -8.63 3.73 -25.57
C GLN A 158 -9.47 3.28 -26.77
N ALA A 159 -9.00 2.33 -27.57
CA ALA A 159 -9.77 1.80 -28.69
C ALA A 159 -10.98 0.97 -28.23
N GLN A 160 -10.91 0.29 -27.07
CA GLN A 160 -12.06 -0.40 -26.48
C GLN A 160 -13.10 0.57 -25.95
N TYR A 161 -12.67 1.68 -25.33
CA TYR A 161 -13.55 2.65 -24.68
C TYR A 161 -13.26 4.10 -25.14
N PRO A 162 -13.52 4.43 -26.43
CA PRO A 162 -13.09 5.69 -27.03
C PRO A 162 -13.68 6.94 -26.36
N ASP A 163 -14.92 6.83 -25.84
CA ASP A 163 -15.62 7.94 -25.18
C ASP A 163 -15.41 7.98 -23.66
N ALA A 164 -14.62 7.05 -23.11
CA ALA A 164 -14.38 6.93 -21.67
C ALA A 164 -12.91 7.13 -21.27
N VAL A 165 -11.96 7.09 -22.21
CA VAL A 165 -10.52 7.16 -21.92
C VAL A 165 -9.93 8.48 -22.39
N GLU A 166 -9.45 9.27 -21.43
CA GLU A 166 -8.65 10.47 -21.68
C GLU A 166 -7.21 10.23 -21.21
N PHE A 167 -6.22 10.41 -22.09
CA PHE A 167 -4.81 10.45 -21.68
C PHE A 167 -4.49 11.81 -21.08
N LEU A 168 -3.88 11.81 -19.90
CA LEU A 168 -3.46 13.02 -19.21
C LEU A 168 -1.95 13.20 -19.38
N PRO A 169 -1.49 14.17 -20.19
CA PRO A 169 -0.07 14.36 -20.46
C PRO A 169 0.78 14.52 -19.19
N LEU A 170 2.00 14.00 -19.26
CA LEU A 170 2.99 14.02 -18.16
C LEU A 170 4.20 14.92 -18.46
N ASN A 171 4.14 15.74 -19.53
CA ASN A 171 5.24 16.61 -19.96
C ASN A 171 5.69 17.62 -18.89
N ASP A 172 4.81 17.97 -17.95
CA ASP A 172 5.09 18.92 -16.86
C ASP A 172 5.23 18.24 -15.48
N LEU A 173 5.32 16.90 -15.44
CA LEU A 173 5.39 16.15 -14.18
C LEU A 173 6.62 16.53 -13.34
N PHE A 174 7.73 16.86 -14.01
CA PHE A 174 8.97 17.39 -13.44
C PHE A 174 9.70 18.23 -14.50
N PRO A 175 10.65 19.11 -14.12
CA PRO A 175 11.21 20.13 -15.03
C PRO A 175 11.81 19.64 -16.36
N SER A 176 12.28 18.40 -16.42
CA SER A 176 12.88 17.79 -17.62
C SER A 176 12.04 16.67 -18.25
N ALA A 177 10.77 16.51 -17.85
CA ALA A 177 9.92 15.39 -18.30
C ALA A 177 9.69 15.38 -19.82
N SER A 178 9.75 16.54 -20.48
CA SER A 178 9.66 16.66 -21.94
C SER A 178 10.74 15.89 -22.70
N GLU A 179 11.86 15.54 -22.08
CA GLU A 179 12.95 14.78 -22.72
C GLU A 179 12.61 13.31 -22.97
N CYS A 180 11.56 12.78 -22.31
CA CYS A 180 11.13 11.39 -22.44
C CYS A 180 9.63 11.25 -22.75
N VAL A 181 8.96 12.34 -23.16
CA VAL A 181 7.52 12.31 -23.42
C VAL A 181 7.21 11.75 -24.80
N THR A 182 6.19 10.89 -24.91
CA THR A 182 5.65 10.41 -26.18
C THR A 182 4.62 11.39 -26.75
N PRO A 183 4.26 11.32 -28.04
CA PRO A 183 3.22 12.18 -28.63
C PRO A 183 1.86 12.13 -27.90
N GLU A 184 1.53 10.99 -27.29
CA GLU A 184 0.32 10.77 -26.49
C GLU A 184 0.39 11.40 -25.09
N GLY A 185 1.58 11.86 -24.66
CA GLY A 185 1.81 12.42 -23.34
C GLY A 185 2.28 11.43 -22.29
N PHE A 186 2.66 10.20 -22.68
CA PHE A 186 3.24 9.21 -21.77
C PHE A 186 4.71 9.52 -21.50
N LEU A 187 5.28 8.98 -20.42
CA LEU A 187 6.72 9.01 -20.18
C LEU A 187 7.34 7.67 -20.57
N HIS A 188 8.20 7.69 -21.58
CA HIS A 188 8.99 6.54 -22.02
C HIS A 188 10.46 6.80 -21.66
N VAL A 189 10.82 6.43 -20.44
CA VAL A 189 12.13 6.72 -19.84
C VAL A 189 13.14 5.66 -20.26
N PHE A 190 14.03 6.04 -21.19
CA PHE A 190 15.19 5.22 -21.51
C PHE A 190 16.33 5.48 -20.50
N PRO A 191 17.15 4.45 -20.16
CA PRO A 191 18.19 4.57 -19.13
C PRO A 191 19.19 5.72 -19.32
N HIS A 192 19.47 6.11 -20.56
CA HIS A 192 20.45 7.14 -20.89
C HIS A 192 19.94 8.57 -20.68
N ILE A 193 18.62 8.78 -20.53
CA ILE A 193 18.03 10.11 -20.41
C ILE A 193 18.33 10.71 -19.04
N TYR A 194 18.14 9.95 -17.96
CA TYR A 194 18.33 10.42 -16.58
C TYR A 194 19.26 9.54 -15.74
N ASP A 195 20.08 8.72 -16.38
CA ASP A 195 21.00 7.77 -15.75
C ASP A 195 20.33 6.86 -14.69
N CYS A 196 19.22 6.24 -15.08
CA CYS A 196 18.41 5.38 -14.21
C CYS A 196 18.03 4.07 -14.90
N GLU A 197 17.11 3.30 -14.32
CA GLU A 197 16.49 2.15 -14.97
C GLU A 197 15.56 2.56 -16.13
N GLY A 198 15.29 1.62 -17.03
CA GLY A 198 14.29 1.80 -18.09
C GLY A 198 12.87 1.67 -17.53
N PHE A 199 11.96 2.57 -17.92
CA PHE A 199 10.63 2.64 -17.31
C PHE A 199 9.60 3.29 -18.23
N PHE A 200 8.34 2.86 -18.14
CA PHE A 200 7.21 3.47 -18.84
C PHE A 200 6.10 3.87 -17.87
N VAL A 201 5.49 5.05 -18.07
CA VAL A 201 4.35 5.53 -17.29
C VAL A 201 3.34 6.22 -18.19
N ALA A 202 2.09 5.75 -18.14
CA ALA A 202 0.93 6.40 -18.72
C ALA A 202 -0.06 6.80 -17.62
N ARG A 203 -0.65 7.98 -17.75
CA ARG A 203 -1.70 8.48 -16.85
C ARG A 203 -2.98 8.69 -17.65
N LEU A 204 -4.07 8.11 -17.17
CA LEU A 204 -5.36 8.10 -17.83
C LEU A 204 -6.44 8.57 -16.86
N ARG A 205 -7.49 9.19 -17.40
CA ARG A 205 -8.73 9.49 -16.68
C ARG A 205 -9.88 8.72 -17.31
N LYS A 206 -10.73 8.15 -16.46
CA LYS A 206 -12.03 7.61 -16.90
C LYS A 206 -13.04 8.75 -16.97
N THR A 207 -13.46 9.17 -18.15
CA THR A 207 -14.34 10.34 -18.32
C THR A 207 -15.81 10.03 -18.12
N SER A 208 -16.22 8.77 -18.31
CA SER A 208 -17.60 8.32 -18.22
C SER A 208 -17.72 6.88 -17.69
N ALA A 209 -18.93 6.51 -17.25
CA ALA A 209 -19.23 5.13 -16.89
C ALA A 209 -19.22 4.24 -18.14
N ILE A 210 -18.83 2.98 -17.97
CA ILE A 210 -18.78 1.97 -19.04
C ILE A 210 -19.75 0.82 -18.75
N GLU A 211 -20.01 -0.03 -19.73
CA GLU A 211 -20.91 -1.18 -19.57
C GLU A 211 -20.42 -2.09 -18.43
N SER A 212 -21.34 -2.43 -17.51
CA SER A 212 -20.99 -3.23 -16.33
C SER A 212 -20.69 -4.68 -16.70
N LEU A 213 -19.66 -5.24 -16.08
CA LEU A 213 -19.36 -6.66 -16.19
C LEU A 213 -20.37 -7.52 -15.40
N PRO A 214 -20.57 -8.78 -15.80
CA PRO A 214 -21.32 -9.75 -15.01
C PRO A 214 -20.72 -9.90 -13.60
N ALA A 215 -21.59 -10.16 -12.62
CA ALA A 215 -21.15 -10.37 -11.24
C ALA A 215 -20.13 -11.52 -11.14
N PRO A 216 -19.12 -11.39 -10.26
CA PRO A 216 -18.11 -12.44 -10.09
C PRO A 216 -18.74 -13.73 -9.58
N THR A 217 -18.18 -14.86 -10.01
CA THR A 217 -18.69 -16.19 -9.64
C THR A 217 -18.16 -16.68 -8.29
N PHE A 218 -17.13 -16.04 -7.72
CA PHE A 218 -16.56 -16.44 -6.44
C PHE A 218 -17.42 -15.96 -5.27
N LYS A 219 -17.50 -16.80 -4.23
CA LYS A 219 -18.22 -16.46 -2.99
C LYS A 219 -17.29 -15.83 -1.97
N VAL A 220 -17.67 -14.65 -1.48
CA VAL A 220 -17.06 -14.01 -0.32
C VAL A 220 -17.73 -14.62 0.93
N GLY A 221 -16.96 -15.30 1.77
CA GLY A 221 -17.50 -15.90 3.00
C GLY A 221 -17.86 -14.85 4.04
N ASN A 222 -18.30 -15.29 5.22
CA ASN A 222 -18.55 -14.38 6.34
C ASN A 222 -17.29 -13.59 6.70
N PHE A 223 -17.46 -12.28 6.91
CA PHE A 223 -16.37 -11.44 7.39
C PHE A 223 -16.09 -11.75 8.87
N PRO A 224 -14.84 -12.07 9.24
CA PRO A 224 -14.55 -12.64 10.57
C PRO A 224 -14.40 -11.60 11.68
N PHE A 225 -14.65 -10.31 11.39
CA PHE A 225 -14.53 -9.22 12.35
C PHE A 225 -15.89 -8.56 12.60
N THR A 226 -16.06 -8.02 13.80
CA THR A 226 -17.21 -7.20 14.17
C THR A 226 -16.75 -5.82 14.63
N PRO A 227 -17.47 -4.73 14.30
CA PRO A 227 -17.13 -3.41 14.80
C PRO A 227 -17.36 -3.36 16.32
N LEU A 228 -16.44 -2.71 17.04
CA LEU A 228 -16.55 -2.56 18.49
C LEU A 228 -17.64 -1.55 18.87
N LYS A 229 -18.37 -1.83 19.95
CA LYS A 229 -19.42 -0.94 20.46
C LYS A 229 -18.79 0.31 21.07
N THR A 230 -19.50 1.45 21.02
CA THR A 230 -19.00 2.77 21.46
C THR A 230 -18.36 2.77 22.85
N ARG A 231 -18.98 2.08 23.83
CA ARG A 231 -18.45 2.01 25.19
C ARG A 231 -17.13 1.25 25.28
N GLU A 232 -17.03 0.10 24.63
CA GLU A 232 -15.83 -0.74 24.61
C GLU A 232 -14.71 -0.04 23.82
N ALA A 233 -15.05 0.57 22.69
CA ALA A 233 -14.14 1.37 21.89
C ALA A 233 -13.53 2.54 22.69
N ALA A 234 -14.34 3.26 23.48
CA ALA A 234 -13.86 4.35 24.33
C ALA A 234 -12.90 3.86 25.42
N GLN A 235 -13.16 2.69 26.03
CA GLN A 235 -12.28 2.09 27.03
C GLN A 235 -10.93 1.69 26.44
N ILE A 236 -10.93 1.04 25.26
CA ILE A 236 -9.71 0.65 24.54
C ILE A 236 -8.91 1.90 24.15
N THR A 237 -9.58 2.93 23.63
CA THR A 237 -8.93 4.19 23.23
C THR A 237 -8.27 4.88 24.41
N ALA A 238 -8.95 4.95 25.58
CA ALA A 238 -8.37 5.51 26.79
C ALA A 238 -7.14 4.70 27.26
N ALA A 239 -7.19 3.37 27.21
CA ALA A 239 -6.05 2.53 27.55
C ALA A 239 -4.87 2.69 26.59
N ALA A 240 -5.15 2.84 25.29
CA ALA A 240 -4.12 3.05 24.27
C ALA A 240 -3.45 4.42 24.42
N ASN A 241 -4.22 5.48 24.72
CA ASN A 241 -3.68 6.81 25.00
C ASN A 241 -2.73 6.80 26.19
N LEU A 242 -3.04 6.06 27.26
CA LEU A 242 -2.13 5.88 28.41
C LEU A 242 -0.83 5.17 28.02
N ALA A 243 -0.88 4.29 27.02
CA ALA A 243 0.30 3.62 26.46
C ALA A 243 1.04 4.47 25.39
N GLY A 244 0.60 5.71 25.15
CA GLY A 244 1.21 6.61 24.15
C GLY A 244 0.76 6.36 22.71
N LEU A 245 -0.32 5.60 22.48
CA LEU A 245 -0.84 5.27 21.15
C LEU A 245 -2.08 6.09 20.83
N GLN A 246 -2.10 6.77 19.68
CA GLN A 246 -3.15 7.70 19.28
C GLN A 246 -3.54 7.49 17.80
N TRP A 247 -4.83 7.68 17.47
CA TRP A 247 -5.32 7.65 16.09
C TRP A 247 -6.50 8.60 15.89
N GLY A 248 -6.77 8.95 14.63
CA GLY A 248 -7.90 9.79 14.23
C GLY A 248 -9.17 9.02 13.88
N ASP A 249 -10.21 9.76 13.50
CA ASP A 249 -11.52 9.25 13.07
C ASP A 249 -11.49 8.47 11.74
N HIS A 250 -10.42 8.63 10.96
CA HIS A 250 -10.15 7.82 9.76
C HIS A 250 -9.94 6.33 10.06
N LEU A 251 -9.67 5.94 11.32
CA LEU A 251 -9.58 4.55 11.75
C LEU A 251 -10.70 4.17 12.73
N ARG A 252 -11.27 2.98 12.56
CA ARG A 252 -12.28 2.42 13.48
C ARG A 252 -11.85 1.10 14.08
N LEU A 253 -12.30 0.86 15.32
CA LEU A 253 -11.99 -0.33 16.09
C LEU A 253 -12.89 -1.52 15.69
N TRP A 254 -12.26 -2.64 15.39
CA TRP A 254 -12.89 -3.92 15.08
C TRP A 254 -12.30 -5.02 15.97
N GLN A 255 -13.07 -6.08 16.19
CA GLN A 255 -12.66 -7.22 17.01
C GLN A 255 -12.88 -8.56 16.31
N ARG A 256 -11.98 -9.50 16.58
CA ARG A 256 -12.10 -10.92 16.29
C ARG A 256 -11.51 -11.71 17.44
N ASP A 257 -12.32 -12.51 18.12
CA ASP A 257 -11.92 -13.23 19.33
C ASP A 257 -11.29 -12.30 20.37
N LYS A 258 -9.98 -12.46 20.66
CA LYS A 258 -9.21 -11.61 21.58
C LYS A 258 -8.44 -10.50 20.87
N GLU A 259 -8.54 -10.41 19.55
CA GLU A 259 -7.78 -9.48 18.74
C GLU A 259 -8.56 -8.19 18.55
N VAL A 260 -7.87 -7.06 18.75
CA VAL A 260 -8.39 -5.72 18.49
C VAL A 260 -7.62 -5.15 17.30
N TRP A 261 -8.35 -4.64 16.32
CA TRP A 261 -7.81 -4.12 15.07
C TRP A 261 -8.34 -2.71 14.80
N LEU A 262 -7.57 -1.93 14.07
CA LEU A 262 -7.96 -0.63 13.52
C LEU A 262 -8.08 -0.76 12.00
N PHE A 263 -9.27 -0.53 11.46
CA PHE A 263 -9.52 -0.53 10.02
C PHE A 263 -9.69 0.90 9.52
N PRO A 264 -9.12 1.24 8.35
CA PRO A 264 -9.41 2.52 7.71
C PRO A 264 -10.88 2.56 7.26
N THR A 265 -11.58 3.63 7.61
CA THR A 265 -13.01 3.81 7.32
C THR A 265 -13.34 3.65 5.84
N GLU A 266 -12.46 4.14 4.96
CA GLU A 266 -12.64 4.06 3.51
C GLU A 266 -12.57 2.63 2.94
N ILE A 267 -12.16 1.61 3.72
CA ILE A 267 -12.21 0.21 3.28
C ILE A 267 -13.56 -0.45 3.56
N GLU A 268 -14.37 0.09 4.47
CA GLU A 268 -15.62 -0.52 4.91
C GLU A 268 -16.58 -0.85 3.74
N PRO A 269 -16.74 0.02 2.70
CA PRO A 269 -17.60 -0.29 1.55
C PRO A 269 -17.15 -1.48 0.69
N LEU A 270 -15.92 -1.98 0.89
CA LEU A 270 -15.37 -3.14 0.19
C LEU A 270 -15.56 -4.45 0.99
N ILE A 271 -15.94 -4.36 2.27
CA ILE A 271 -16.22 -5.52 3.11
C ILE A 271 -17.40 -6.32 2.52
N GLY A 272 -17.19 -7.63 2.36
CA GLY A 272 -18.18 -8.53 1.76
C GLY A 272 -18.17 -8.56 0.23
N LYS A 273 -17.39 -7.71 -0.45
CA LYS A 273 -17.19 -7.76 -1.91
C LYS A 273 -15.96 -8.57 -2.32
N VAL A 274 -14.90 -8.53 -1.49
CA VAL A 274 -13.67 -9.32 -1.68
C VAL A 274 -13.19 -9.90 -0.36
N ARG A 275 -12.36 -10.94 -0.43
CA ARG A 275 -11.71 -11.51 0.76
C ARG A 275 -10.42 -10.77 1.04
N PHE A 276 -10.27 -10.26 2.25
CA PHE A 276 -9.03 -9.63 2.69
C PHE A 276 -8.07 -10.65 3.30
N SER A 277 -6.80 -10.55 2.93
CA SER A 277 -5.72 -11.22 3.65
C SER A 277 -5.44 -10.53 5.00
N ARG A 278 -5.55 -9.20 5.04
CA ARG A 278 -5.35 -8.35 6.23
C ARG A 278 -6.02 -7.01 6.00
N VAL A 279 -6.51 -6.34 7.06
CA VAL A 279 -7.12 -5.00 6.96
C VAL A 279 -6.55 -4.14 8.08
N GLY A 280 -6.01 -2.98 7.72
CA GLY A 280 -5.40 -2.03 8.66
C GLY A 280 -4.33 -2.68 9.53
N ILE A 281 -4.33 -2.31 10.81
CA ILE A 281 -3.32 -2.73 11.78
C ILE A 281 -3.95 -3.43 12.98
N ARG A 282 -3.28 -4.44 13.51
CA ARG A 282 -3.64 -5.08 14.78
C ARG A 282 -3.15 -4.18 15.91
N LEU A 283 -4.08 -3.64 16.68
CA LEU A 283 -3.79 -2.76 17.80
C LEU A 283 -3.27 -3.55 19.01
N ALA A 284 -4.00 -4.59 19.40
CA ALA A 284 -3.73 -5.33 20.63
C ALA A 284 -4.31 -6.75 20.63
N GLU A 285 -3.82 -7.55 21.56
CA GLU A 285 -4.51 -8.74 22.06
C GLU A 285 -5.05 -8.47 23.48
N THR A 286 -6.31 -8.83 23.73
CA THR A 286 -6.94 -8.72 25.06
C THR A 286 -6.54 -9.90 25.95
N HIS A 287 -6.18 -9.63 27.21
CA HIS A 287 -5.96 -10.62 28.25
C HIS A 287 -6.64 -10.20 29.56
N ASN A 288 -6.70 -11.09 30.55
CA ASN A 288 -7.45 -10.88 31.81
C ASN A 288 -7.07 -9.59 32.59
N LYS A 289 -5.89 -9.02 32.34
CA LYS A 289 -5.35 -7.85 33.06
C LYS A 289 -5.11 -6.62 32.15
N GLY A 290 -5.64 -6.60 30.92
CA GLY A 290 -5.48 -5.47 30.00
C GLY A 290 -5.15 -5.87 28.57
N TYR A 291 -4.28 -5.09 27.94
CA TYR A 291 -3.97 -5.19 26.51
C TYR A 291 -2.49 -5.46 26.29
N ARG A 292 -2.19 -6.39 25.38
CA ARG A 292 -0.85 -6.56 24.83
C ARG A 292 -0.78 -5.81 23.50
N TRP A 293 -0.28 -4.58 23.56
CA TRP A 293 -0.07 -3.73 22.39
C TRP A 293 0.87 -4.40 21.38
N GLN A 294 0.53 -4.33 20.10
CA GLN A 294 1.33 -4.95 19.05
C GLN A 294 2.40 -3.99 18.56
N HIS A 295 3.57 -4.53 18.20
CA HIS A 295 4.67 -3.73 17.65
C HIS A 295 4.24 -2.90 16.43
N GLU A 296 3.46 -3.48 15.50
CA GLU A 296 2.99 -2.75 14.31
C GLU A 296 2.13 -1.52 14.65
N ALA A 297 1.36 -1.55 15.73
CA ALA A 297 0.59 -0.40 16.21
C ALA A 297 1.48 0.64 16.86
N VAL A 298 2.53 0.24 17.59
CA VAL A 298 3.47 1.19 18.20
C VAL A 298 4.23 1.98 17.14
N ILE A 299 4.68 1.32 16.07
CA ILE A 299 5.37 2.00 14.96
C ILE A 299 4.44 2.98 14.24
N ALA A 300 3.16 2.64 14.09
CA ALA A 300 2.19 3.47 13.36
C ALA A 300 1.55 4.59 14.19
N LEU A 301 1.35 4.39 15.49
CA LEU A 301 0.44 5.20 16.31
C LEU A 301 1.10 5.88 17.51
N ALA A 302 2.39 5.64 17.76
CA ALA A 302 3.09 6.28 18.86
C ALA A 302 3.06 7.81 18.72
N GLY A 303 2.50 8.47 19.73
CA GLY A 303 2.58 9.92 19.91
C GLY A 303 3.92 10.34 20.53
N GLN A 304 3.96 11.59 21.02
CA GLN A 304 5.12 12.13 21.74
C GLN A 304 5.03 11.94 23.26
N ASP A 305 3.89 11.43 23.75
CA ASP A 305 3.67 11.19 25.16
C ASP A 305 4.23 9.84 25.61
N ASN A 306 4.66 9.75 26.87
CA ASN A 306 5.16 8.52 27.49
C ASN A 306 6.32 7.85 26.73
N THR A 307 7.20 8.65 26.12
CA THR A 307 8.36 8.17 25.37
C THR A 307 9.62 8.05 26.22
N PHE A 308 10.47 7.08 25.90
CA PHE A 308 11.81 6.92 26.46
C PHE A 308 12.83 6.83 25.34
N ALA A 309 13.75 7.79 25.26
CA ALA A 309 14.74 7.86 24.20
C ALA A 309 15.98 7.02 24.54
N LEU A 310 16.39 6.14 23.62
CA LEU A 310 17.62 5.38 23.73
C LEU A 310 18.80 6.13 23.12
N THR A 311 19.97 5.90 23.71
CA THR A 311 21.26 6.16 23.06
C THR A 311 21.49 5.20 21.90
N GLN A 312 22.48 5.47 21.05
CA GLN A 312 22.84 4.57 19.96
C GLN A 312 23.19 3.16 20.43
N GLN A 313 23.99 3.04 21.50
CA GLN A 313 24.42 1.73 22.01
C GLN A 313 23.23 0.93 22.54
N GLU A 314 22.31 1.57 23.27
CA GLU A 314 21.09 0.95 23.77
C GLU A 314 20.16 0.54 22.61
N ALA A 315 20.04 1.36 21.57
CA ALA A 315 19.26 1.04 20.38
C ALA A 315 19.85 -0.15 19.60
N GLU A 316 21.17 -0.29 19.53
CA GLU A 316 21.82 -1.47 18.94
C GLU A 316 21.48 -2.75 19.69
N GLU A 317 21.47 -2.72 21.03
CA GLU A 317 21.06 -3.87 21.85
C GLU A 317 19.57 -4.18 21.68
N TRP A 318 18.71 -3.16 21.58
CA TRP A 318 17.29 -3.32 21.27
C TRP A 318 17.08 -4.03 19.94
N TYR A 319 17.76 -3.61 18.87
CA TYR A 319 17.65 -4.25 17.55
C TYR A 319 18.24 -5.66 17.51
N ARG A 320 19.15 -6.01 18.42
CA ARG A 320 19.63 -7.38 18.63
C ARG A 320 18.65 -8.24 19.44
N GLY A 321 17.53 -7.67 19.90
CA GLY A 321 16.52 -8.36 20.70
C GLY A 321 16.97 -8.60 22.14
N ARG A 322 17.85 -7.75 22.69
CA ARG A 322 18.31 -7.84 24.08
C ARG A 322 17.66 -6.77 24.95
N ASP A 323 17.54 -7.07 26.25
CA ASP A 323 17.07 -6.11 27.25
C ASP A 323 18.06 -4.95 27.40
N VAL A 324 17.52 -3.76 27.61
CA VAL A 324 18.28 -2.50 27.75
C VAL A 324 18.28 -2.07 29.22
N TYR A 325 19.44 -1.62 29.71
CA TYR A 325 19.65 -1.21 31.11
C TYR A 325 20.03 0.28 31.18
N PRO A 326 19.05 1.19 31.02
CA PRO A 326 19.34 2.61 30.96
C PRO A 326 19.71 3.18 32.33
N GLN A 327 20.50 4.26 32.34
CA GLN A 327 20.87 4.97 33.57
C GLN A 327 19.67 5.64 34.25
N THR A 328 18.68 6.06 33.46
CA THR A 328 17.42 6.65 33.94
C THR A 328 16.28 5.69 33.66
N SER A 329 15.33 5.60 34.59
CA SER A 329 14.13 4.77 34.41
C SER A 329 13.02 5.56 33.70
N PRO A 330 12.22 4.92 32.84
CA PRO A 330 10.98 5.51 32.37
C PRO A 330 10.04 5.82 33.54
N ALA A 331 9.20 6.84 33.36
CA ALA A 331 8.27 7.32 34.36
C ALA A 331 7.12 6.33 34.63
N GLY A 332 6.63 5.66 33.58
CA GLY A 332 5.58 4.65 33.66
C GLY A 332 6.12 3.20 33.68
N ASP A 333 5.21 2.26 33.95
CA ASP A 333 5.49 0.83 33.84
C ASP A 333 5.65 0.39 32.38
N ASP A 334 4.95 1.04 31.45
CA ASP A 334 5.12 0.88 30.00
C ASP A 334 5.60 2.20 29.41
N ALA A 335 6.50 2.15 28.43
CA ALA A 335 6.98 3.33 27.71
C ALA A 335 7.23 3.04 26.23
N VAL A 336 6.90 4.01 25.38
CA VAL A 336 7.26 3.96 23.95
C VAL A 336 8.75 4.24 23.83
N VAL A 337 9.50 3.25 23.38
CA VAL A 337 10.94 3.38 23.17
C VAL A 337 11.17 4.10 21.84
N THR A 338 12.02 5.13 21.86
CA THR A 338 12.37 5.92 20.68
C THR A 338 13.87 5.93 20.45
N TYR A 339 14.27 6.07 19.19
CA TYR A 339 15.64 6.36 18.79
C TYR A 339 15.63 7.42 17.68
N GLN A 340 16.43 8.47 17.84
CA GLN A 340 16.44 9.63 16.94
C GLN A 340 15.04 10.28 16.76
N GLY A 341 14.20 10.21 17.79
CA GLY A 341 12.82 10.72 17.75
C GLY A 341 11.80 9.80 17.06
N PHE A 342 12.20 8.63 16.58
CA PHE A 342 11.29 7.66 15.95
C PHE A 342 10.96 6.50 16.89
N PRO A 343 9.71 6.03 16.93
CA PRO A 343 9.33 4.86 17.73
C PRO A 343 10.01 3.61 17.19
N ILE A 344 10.60 2.82 18.10
CA ILE A 344 11.24 1.53 17.78
C ILE A 344 10.60 0.35 18.54
N GLY A 345 9.65 0.64 19.43
CA GLY A 345 8.78 -0.35 20.06
C GLY A 345 8.25 0.11 21.41
N LEU A 346 7.63 -0.81 22.15
CA LEU A 346 7.09 -0.56 23.48
C LEU A 346 7.84 -1.46 24.47
N ALA A 347 8.35 -0.89 25.55
CA ALA A 347 9.03 -1.62 26.61
C ALA A 347 8.21 -1.57 27.89
N LYS A 348 8.32 -2.66 28.65
CA LYS A 348 7.82 -2.75 30.01
C LYS A 348 8.98 -2.66 30.98
N LYS A 349 8.88 -1.79 31.96
CA LYS A 349 9.80 -1.70 33.09
C LYS A 349 9.70 -2.97 33.91
N VAL A 350 10.81 -3.67 34.08
CA VAL A 350 10.94 -4.80 35.01
C VAL A 350 11.81 -4.33 36.16
N GLY A 351 11.29 -4.40 37.39
CA GLY A 351 12.07 -4.09 38.58
C GLY A 351 13.27 -5.03 38.68
N PHE A 352 14.46 -4.49 38.93
CA PHE A 352 15.66 -5.29 39.12
C PHE A 352 15.51 -6.06 40.45
N THR A 353 15.40 -7.39 40.38
CA THR A 353 15.66 -8.25 41.53
C THR A 353 17.08 -8.75 41.36
N PRO A 354 18.08 -8.23 42.11
CA PRO A 354 19.40 -8.84 42.10
C PRO A 354 19.25 -10.28 42.57
N GLU A 355 19.71 -11.25 41.77
CA GLU A 355 19.96 -12.59 42.28
C GLU A 355 20.91 -12.47 43.48
N LYS A 356 20.50 -13.06 44.61
CA LYS A 356 21.24 -13.06 45.87
C LYS A 356 22.45 -13.98 45.81
#